data_AF-A0A9D1J1G8-F1
#
_entry.id   AF-A0A9D1J1G8-F1
#
_cell.length_a   1.000
_cell.length_b   1.000
_cell.length_c   1.000
_cell.angle_alpha   90.00
_cell.angle_beta   90.00
_cell.angle_gamma   90.00
#
_symmetry.space_group_name_H-M   'P 1'
#
loop_
_entity.id
_entity.type
_entity.pdbx_description
1 polymer ?
#
loop_
_entity_poly.entity_id
_entity_poly.type
_entity_poly.pdbx_seq_one_letter_code
_entity_poly.pdbx_strand_id
1 'polypeptide(L)'
;MPQGQDEMHRMQQDAVRRVQEMQNRARQAVDHSRQGASDQGAKQEKGTSRQEQSVAAAPPKPQGAQGIAPLDALMQDSERTLILILILLLSSEKADMELLLALMYLII
;
A
#
# COMPACT_ATOMS: atom_id res chain seq x y z
N MET A 1 22.09 -15.09 -15.06
CA MET A 1 22.20 -13.72 -14.52
C MET A 1 20.94 -13.38 -13.74
N PRO A 2 20.84 -13.71 -12.44
CA PRO A 2 19.75 -13.29 -11.57
C PRO A 2 20.10 -11.98 -10.85
N GLN A 3 20.01 -10.84 -11.53
CA GLN A 3 20.40 -9.52 -10.96
C GLN A 3 19.21 -8.64 -10.52
N GLY A 4 17.97 -9.00 -10.88
CA GLY A 4 16.82 -8.13 -10.62
C GLY A 4 16.36 -8.06 -9.15
N GLN A 5 16.67 -9.07 -8.32
CA GLN A 5 16.23 -9.06 -6.92
C GLN A 5 17.03 -8.08 -6.06
N ASP A 6 18.34 -7.99 -6.27
CA ASP A 6 19.19 -7.05 -5.54
C ASP A 6 18.89 -5.59 -5.92
N GLU A 7 18.59 -5.33 -7.19
CA GLU A 7 18.19 -4.01 -7.67
C GLU A 7 16.83 -3.59 -7.11
N MET A 8 15.87 -4.52 -7.01
CA MET A 8 14.56 -4.26 -6.42
C MET A 8 14.68 -3.90 -4.94
N HIS A 9 15.54 -4.60 -4.17
CA HIS A 9 15.80 -4.25 -2.77
C HIS A 9 16.45 -2.88 -2.60
N ARG A 10 17.39 -2.50 -3.47
CA ARG A 10 18.00 -1.16 -3.45
C ARG A 10 16.99 -0.07 -3.80
N MET A 11 16.13 -0.31 -4.78
CA MET A 11 15.08 0.63 -5.16
C MET A 11 14.05 0.80 -4.04
N GLN A 12 13.68 -0.28 -3.33
CA GLN A 12 12.80 -0.21 -2.17
C GLN A 12 13.42 0.64 -1.04
N GLN A 13 14.71 0.44 -0.74
CA GLN A 13 15.41 1.23 0.27
C GLN A 13 15.44 2.73 -0.07
N ASP A 14 15.71 3.06 -1.34
CA ASP A 14 15.70 4.45 -1.82
C ASP A 14 14.29 5.07 -1.76
N ALA A 15 13.27 4.31 -2.17
CA ALA A 15 11.88 4.76 -2.13
C ALA A 15 11.42 5.08 -0.71
N VAL A 16 11.70 4.21 0.26
CA VAL A 16 11.34 4.43 1.68
C VAL A 16 12.04 5.67 2.22
N ARG A 17 13.33 5.85 1.95
CA ARG A 17 14.10 7.03 2.38
C ARG A 17 13.49 8.33 1.84
N ARG A 18 13.13 8.37 0.55
CA ARG A 18 12.51 9.55 -0.07
C ARG A 18 11.13 9.86 0.49
N VAL A 19 10.30 8.85 0.73
CA VAL A 19 8.97 9.02 1.34
C VAL A 19 9.10 9.61 2.74
N GLN A 20 10.07 9.15 3.52
CA GLN A 20 10.31 9.67 4.87
C GLN A 20 10.78 11.12 4.86
N GLU A 21 11.72 11.47 3.97
CA GLU A 21 12.17 12.85 3.79
C GLU A 21 11.02 13.77 3.34
N MET A 22 10.21 13.31 2.39
CA MET A 22 9.05 14.04 1.89
C MET A 22 7.99 14.24 2.99
N GLN A 23 7.73 13.22 3.81
CA GLN A 23 6.78 13.32 4.91
C GLN A 23 7.27 14.29 5.99
N ASN A 24 8.56 14.24 6.34
CA ASN A 24 9.15 15.17 7.30
C ASN A 24 9.09 16.61 6.78
N ARG A 25 9.41 16.81 5.49
CA ARG A 25 9.31 18.12 4.82
C ARG A 25 7.86 18.63 4.75
N ALA A 26 6.90 17.75 4.46
CA ALA A 26 5.49 18.12 4.39
C ALA A 26 4.95 18.54 5.78
N ARG A 27 5.33 17.82 6.84
CA ARG A 27 4.98 18.19 8.22
C ARG A 27 5.54 19.57 8.56
N GLN A 28 6.83 19.78 8.32
CA GLN A 28 7.48 21.08 8.55
C GLN A 28 6.84 22.20 7.73
N ALA A 29 6.44 21.93 6.48
CA ALA A 29 5.75 22.92 5.64
C ALA A 29 4.35 23.26 6.16
N VAL A 30 3.60 22.29 6.69
CA VAL A 30 2.28 22.53 7.31
C VAL A 30 2.42 23.29 8.62
N ASP A 31 3.42 22.97 9.44
CA ASP A 31 3.71 23.69 10.68
C ASP A 31 4.16 25.13 10.41
N HIS A 32 5.05 25.36 9.43
CA HIS A 32 5.40 26.71 8.99
C HIS A 32 4.22 27.47 8.37
N SER A 33 3.33 26.79 7.64
CA SER A 33 2.11 27.42 7.09
C SER A 33 1.12 27.81 8.19
N ARG A 34 1.04 27.04 9.28
CA ARG A 34 0.23 27.39 10.45
C ARG A 34 0.83 28.52 11.27
N GLN A 35 2.15 28.59 11.39
CA GLN A 35 2.84 29.67 12.12
C GLN A 35 2.88 30.98 11.30
N GLY A 36 2.96 30.90 9.97
CA GLY A 36 2.98 32.06 9.06
C GLY A 36 1.61 32.69 8.75
N ALA A 37 0.50 32.05 9.15
CA ALA A 37 -0.85 32.56 8.93
C ALA A 37 -1.27 33.67 9.92
N SER A 38 -0.37 34.13 10.80
CA SER A 38 -0.66 35.18 11.79
C SER A 38 0.23 36.43 11.70
N ASP A 39 1.14 36.52 10.73
CA ASP A 39 1.87 37.78 10.49
C ASP A 39 2.38 37.90 9.05
N GLN A 40 1.53 38.43 8.16
CA GLN A 40 1.89 39.42 7.13
C GLN A 40 0.75 39.58 6.12
N GLY A 41 -0.06 40.62 6.37
CA GLY A 41 -0.75 41.31 5.30
C GLY A 41 0.26 42.17 4.50
N ALA A 42 0.02 42.23 3.19
CA ALA A 42 0.52 43.19 2.21
C ALA A 42 1.95 43.04 1.67
N LYS A 43 1.99 42.93 0.33
CA LYS A 43 3.10 43.08 -0.64
C LYS A 43 4.03 41.88 -0.87
N GLN A 44 3.81 41.18 -1.99
CA GLN A 44 4.78 41.24 -3.11
C GLN A 44 4.11 40.74 -4.40
N GLU A 45 3.84 41.67 -5.32
CA GLU A 45 3.57 41.34 -6.71
C GLU A 45 4.88 41.20 -7.49
N LYS A 46 4.83 40.26 -8.46
CA LYS A 46 5.52 40.24 -9.76
C LYS A 46 6.90 39.56 -9.86
N GLY A 47 6.88 38.40 -10.53
CA GLY A 47 8.02 37.90 -11.30
C GLY A 47 7.99 36.40 -11.60
N THR A 48 7.72 36.05 -12.86
CA THR A 48 8.08 34.77 -13.53
C THR A 48 7.17 33.55 -13.31
N SER A 49 6.29 33.40 -14.32
CA SER A 49 6.03 32.17 -15.08
C SER A 49 5.37 30.96 -14.40
N ARG A 50 4.14 30.72 -14.88
CA ARG A 50 3.42 29.44 -15.07
C ARG A 50 2.21 29.25 -14.17
N GLN A 51 1.12 29.91 -14.57
CA GLN A 51 -0.22 29.42 -14.29
C GLN A 51 -0.39 28.02 -14.88
N GLU A 52 -0.78 27.11 -13.98
CA GLU A 52 -1.90 26.21 -14.19
C GLU A 52 -1.74 25.15 -15.28
N GLN A 53 -1.11 24.05 -14.90
CA GLN A 53 -1.89 22.82 -14.93
C GLN A 53 -1.89 22.23 -13.52
N SER A 54 -2.99 22.52 -12.83
CA SER A 54 -3.43 21.79 -11.65
C SER A 54 -3.57 20.32 -12.06
N VAL A 55 -2.56 19.52 -11.78
CA VAL A 55 -2.80 18.15 -11.38
C VAL A 55 -2.57 18.18 -9.89
N ALA A 56 -3.66 18.28 -9.13
CA ALA A 56 -3.67 17.83 -7.76
C ALA A 56 -3.23 16.36 -7.78
N ALA A 57 -1.91 16.13 -7.76
CA ALA A 57 -1.35 14.84 -7.40
C ALA A 57 -1.62 14.72 -5.91
N ALA A 58 -2.83 14.22 -5.60
CA ALA A 58 -3.12 13.63 -4.31
C ALA A 58 -1.88 12.85 -3.88
N PRO A 59 -1.44 12.97 -2.61
CA PRO A 59 -0.31 12.19 -2.14
C PRO A 59 -0.58 10.74 -2.57
N PRO A 60 0.32 10.09 -3.33
CA PRO A 60 0.15 8.67 -3.59
C PRO A 60 0.10 8.06 -2.21
N LYS A 61 -1.09 7.58 -1.81
CA LYS A 61 -1.25 6.86 -0.56
C LYS A 61 -0.10 5.87 -0.53
N PRO A 62 0.77 5.89 0.50
CA PRO A 62 1.80 4.88 0.59
C PRO A 62 1.05 3.56 0.59
N GLN A 63 1.14 2.85 -0.54
CA GLN A 63 0.71 1.48 -0.68
C GLN A 63 1.67 0.70 0.21
N GLY A 64 1.41 0.78 1.52
CA GLY A 64 2.04 -0.04 2.52
C GLY A 64 1.78 -1.48 2.13
N ALA A 65 2.86 -2.23 1.98
CA ALA A 65 2.85 -3.67 1.83
C ALA A 65 1.96 -4.22 0.69
N GLN A 66 2.33 -3.98 -0.57
CA GLN A 66 1.88 -4.85 -1.68
C GLN A 66 2.48 -6.27 -1.62
N GLY A 67 3.05 -6.68 -0.49
CA GLY A 67 3.84 -7.90 -0.36
C GLY A 67 3.03 -9.21 -0.24
N ILE A 68 1.74 -9.16 0.09
CA ILE A 68 0.91 -10.37 0.23
C ILE A 68 -0.57 -10.12 -0.05
N ALA A 69 -0.94 -9.12 -0.86
CA ALA A 69 -2.33 -8.83 -1.21
C ALA A 69 -3.22 -10.08 -1.50
N PRO A 70 -2.76 -11.13 -2.22
CA PRO A 70 -3.56 -12.34 -2.39
C PRO A 70 -3.68 -13.21 -1.13
N LEU A 71 -2.65 -13.24 -0.26
CA LEU A 71 -2.70 -13.96 1.01
C LEU A 71 -3.54 -13.21 2.06
N ASP A 72 -3.50 -11.88 2.03
CA ASP A 72 -4.28 -11.01 2.91
C ASP A 72 -5.77 -11.13 2.58
N ALA A 73 -6.11 -11.11 1.29
CA ALA A 73 -7.47 -11.38 0.80
C ALA A 73 -7.92 -12.82 1.11
N LEU A 74 -7.00 -13.79 1.11
CA LEU A 74 -7.29 -15.16 1.53
C LEU A 74 -7.66 -15.17 3.03
N MET A 75 -6.78 -14.66 3.89
CA MET A 75 -6.95 -14.67 5.36
C MET A 75 -8.06 -13.76 5.89
N GLN A 76 -8.55 -12.82 5.08
CA GLN A 76 -9.63 -11.90 5.44
C GLN A 76 -10.95 -12.62 5.74
N ASP A 77 -11.17 -13.79 5.13
CA ASP A 77 -12.28 -14.68 5.47
C ASP A 77 -11.72 -15.92 6.20
N SER A 78 -11.76 -15.86 7.54
CA SER A 78 -11.21 -16.90 8.39
C SER A 78 -11.95 -18.24 8.28
N GLU A 79 -13.26 -18.21 7.97
CA GLU A 79 -14.07 -19.42 7.80
C GLU A 79 -13.72 -20.11 6.48
N ARG A 80 -13.72 -19.37 5.37
CA ARG A 80 -13.30 -19.89 4.06
C ARG A 80 -11.85 -20.37 4.08
N THR A 81 -10.97 -19.62 4.73
CA THR A 81 -9.56 -20.02 4.91
C THR A 81 -9.43 -21.33 5.65
N LEU A 82 -10.18 -21.51 6.74
CA LEU A 82 -10.19 -22.74 7.51
C LEU A 82 -10.71 -23.93 6.68
N ILE A 83 -11.79 -23.74 5.91
CA ILE A 83 -12.31 -24.78 5.01
C ILE A 83 -11.27 -25.15 3.94
N LEU A 84 -10.58 -24.17 3.35
CA LEU A 84 -9.51 -24.42 2.37
C LEU A 84 -8.33 -25.20 2.97
N ILE A 85 -7.92 -24.87 4.19
CA ILE A 85 -6.87 -25.60 4.92
C ILE A 85 -7.32 -27.04 5.19
N LEU A 86 -8.58 -27.24 5.61
CA LEU A 86 -9.15 -28.57 5.84
C LEU A 86 -9.18 -29.40 4.55
N ILE A 87 -9.62 -28.82 3.43
CA ILE A 87 -9.61 -29.48 2.11
C ILE A 87 -8.18 -29.90 1.74
N LEU A 88 -7.19 -29.02 1.91
CA LEU A 88 -5.78 -29.30 1.59
C LEU A 88 -5.21 -30.44 2.47
N LEU A 89 -5.54 -30.42 3.76
CA LEU A 89 -5.08 -31.42 4.73
C LEU A 89 -5.73 -32.78 4.45
N LEU A 90 -7.05 -32.81 4.26
CA LEU A 90 -7.83 -34.01 3.95
C LEU A 90 -7.48 -34.60 2.57
N SER A 91 -7.16 -33.76 1.58
CA SER A 91 -6.70 -34.22 0.27
C SER A 91 -5.39 -35.00 0.36
N SER A 92 -4.55 -34.74 1.36
CA SER A 92 -3.28 -35.47 1.57
C SER A 92 -3.52 -36.87 2.14
N GLU A 93 -4.62 -37.06 2.88
CA GLU A 93 -4.97 -38.31 3.56
C GLU A 93 -5.93 -39.22 2.76
N LYS A 94 -6.18 -38.91 1.47
CA LYS A 94 -7.19 -39.60 0.63
C LYS A 94 -8.59 -39.62 1.24
N ALA A 95 -9.01 -38.50 1.83
CA ALA A 95 -10.38 -38.34 2.30
C ALA A 95 -11.42 -38.53 1.18
N ASP A 96 -12.64 -38.90 1.56
CA ASP A 96 -13.73 -39.19 0.65
C ASP A 96 -14.03 -38.02 -0.29
N MET A 97 -14.26 -38.34 -1.57
CA MET A 97 -14.59 -37.33 -2.58
C MET A 97 -15.92 -36.62 -2.26
N GLU A 98 -16.88 -37.32 -1.64
CA GLU A 98 -18.13 -36.72 -1.18
C GLU A 98 -17.89 -35.66 -0.09
N LEU A 99 -16.97 -35.92 0.84
CA LEU A 99 -16.60 -34.98 1.89
C LEU A 99 -15.91 -33.74 1.31
N LEU A 100 -14.98 -33.94 0.37
CA LEU A 100 -14.31 -32.83 -0.33
C LEU A 100 -15.31 -31.99 -1.12
N LEU A 101 -16.29 -32.60 -1.79
CA LEU A 101 -17.36 -31.90 -2.50
C LEU A 101 -18.27 -31.12 -1.55
N ALA A 102 -18.62 -31.68 -0.37
CA ALA A 102 -19.42 -30.98 0.64
C ALA A 102 -18.70 -29.74 1.18
N LEU A 103 -17.39 -29.85 1.44
CA LEU A 103 -16.57 -28.71 1.86
C LEU A 103 -16.44 -27.66 0.75
N MET A 104 -16.31 -28.09 -0.51
CA MET A 104 -16.28 -27.18 -1.65
C MET A 104 -17.63 -26.46 -1.85
N TYR A 105 -18.74 -27.15 -1.57
CA TYR A 105 -20.08 -26.56 -1.61
C TYR A 105 -20.29 -25.49 -0.53
N LEU A 106 -19.79 -25.71 0.69
CA LEU A 106 -19.86 -24.73 1.78
C LEU A 106 -19.08 -23.44 1.50
N ILE A 107 -18.12 -23.47 0.58
CA ILE A 107 -17.34 -22.29 0.16
C ILE A 107 -18.12 -21.36 -0.79
N ILE A 108 -19.16 -21.86 -1.48
CA ILE A 108 -19.94 -21.10 -2.46
C ILE A 108 -20.96 -20.23 -1.73
#